data_AF-A0A916VTN2-F1
#
_entry.id   AF-A0A916VTN2-F1
#
_cell.length_a   1.000
_cell.length_b   1.000
_cell.length_c   1.000
_cell.angle_alpha   90.00
_cell.angle_beta   90.00
_cell.angle_gamma   90.00
#
_symmetry.space_group_name_H-M   'P 1'
#
loop_
_entity.id
_entity.type
_entity.pdbx_description
1 polymer ?
#
loop_
_entity_poly.entity_id
_entity_poly.type
_entity_poly.pdbx_seq_one_letter_code
_entity_poly.pdbx_strand_id
1 'polypeptide(L)' 'MLESTTCDRLDPQTIALSDAINAPTGQKRLHATPIKRILDRHSREVVGWLYVWNTGAQVPMWKDGRKNDVIYE' A
#
# COMPACT_ATOMS: atom_id res chain seq x y z
N MET A 1 -36.72 -57.98 4.86
CA MET A 1 -36.27 -57.07 5.94
C MET A 1 -36.26 -55.68 5.35
N LEU A 2 -37.13 -54.81 5.86
CA LEU A 2 -37.32 -53.44 5.38
C LEU A 2 -36.17 -52.54 5.83
N GLU A 3 -35.73 -51.68 4.89
CA GLU A 3 -35.40 -50.25 5.05
C GLU A 3 -34.23 -49.88 5.98
N SER A 4 -33.48 -48.80 5.80
CA SER A 4 -33.21 -47.75 4.82
C SER A 4 -32.21 -46.84 5.55
N THR A 5 -31.46 -46.01 4.84
CA THR A 5 -30.78 -44.81 5.40
C THR A 5 -29.58 -45.15 6.31
N THR A 6 -28.36 -44.78 5.94
CA THR A 6 -27.93 -43.40 6.20
C THR A 6 -26.66 -43.13 5.41
N CYS A 7 -26.79 -42.19 4.48
CA CYS A 7 -25.68 -41.42 3.91
C CYS A 7 -24.97 -40.61 5.00
N ASP A 8 -23.72 -40.26 4.73
CA ASP A 8 -23.02 -39.12 5.32
C ASP A 8 -22.84 -39.10 6.84
N ARG A 9 -21.64 -39.49 7.27
CA ARG A 9 -21.00 -38.77 8.36
C ARG A 9 -19.52 -38.53 8.06
N LEU A 10 -19.27 -37.71 7.05
CA LEU A 10 -18.06 -36.89 7.03
C LEU A 10 -18.29 -35.77 8.05
N ASP A 11 -17.65 -35.84 9.21
CA ASP A 11 -17.64 -34.75 10.17
C ASP A 11 -17.02 -33.50 9.51
N PRO A 12 -17.74 -32.36 9.40
CA PRO A 12 -17.30 -31.21 8.62
C PRO A 12 -16.35 -30.27 9.39
N GLN A 13 -15.68 -30.71 10.46
CA GLN A 13 -15.02 -29.77 11.39
C GLN A 13 -13.52 -29.93 11.59
N THR A 14 -12.80 -30.63 10.71
CA THR A 14 -11.33 -30.70 10.78
C THR A 14 -10.68 -30.34 9.45
N ILE A 15 -11.04 -29.18 8.89
CA ILE A 15 -10.20 -28.52 7.89
C ILE A 15 -9.77 -27.15 8.44
N ALA A 16 -8.44 -27.01 8.53
CA ALA A 16 -7.68 -25.77 8.51
C ALA A 16 -7.70 -24.86 9.76
N LEU A 17 -7.00 -25.27 10.82
CA LEU A 17 -6.35 -24.31 11.73
C LEU A 17 -4.84 -24.16 11.50
N SER A 18 -4.24 -24.97 10.61
CA SER A 18 -2.79 -24.99 10.37
C SER A 18 -2.33 -24.08 9.23
N ASP A 19 -3.23 -23.56 8.39
CA ASP A 19 -2.86 -22.60 7.32
C ASP A 19 -2.74 -21.15 7.82
N ALA A 20 -3.04 -20.90 9.10
CA ALA A 20 -2.97 -19.56 9.70
C ALA A 20 -1.54 -19.09 10.05
N ILE A 21 -0.51 -19.93 9.87
CA ILE A 21 0.88 -19.56 10.18
C ILE A 21 1.59 -18.88 8.98
N ASN A 22 1.02 -18.91 7.77
CA ASN A 22 1.62 -18.32 6.57
C ASN A 22 0.80 -17.19 5.93
N ALA A 23 0.03 -16.44 6.71
CA ALA A 23 -0.33 -15.11 6.24
C ALA A 23 0.96 -14.27 6.24
N PRO A 24 1.53 -13.85 5.09
CA PRO A 24 2.57 -12.84 5.14
C PRO A 24 1.92 -11.64 5.81
N THR A 25 2.32 -11.35 7.05
CA THR A 25 1.92 -10.16 7.79
C THR A 25 2.01 -9.01 6.81
N GLY A 26 0.85 -8.50 6.39
CA GLY A 26 0.72 -7.68 5.19
C GLY A 26 1.49 -6.40 5.37
N GLN A 27 2.80 -6.42 5.08
CA GLN A 27 3.61 -5.25 4.92
C GLN A 27 3.03 -4.55 3.69
N LYS A 28 2.11 -3.62 3.94
CA LYS A 28 1.61 -2.71 2.93
C LYS A 28 2.85 -2.09 2.30
N ARG A 29 3.10 -2.43 1.04
CA ARG A 29 4.22 -1.88 0.27
C ARG A 29 4.21 -0.36 0.45
N LEU A 30 5.35 0.20 0.86
CA LEU A 30 5.47 1.64 0.99
C LEU A 30 5.43 2.23 -0.41
N HIS A 31 4.39 3.02 -0.66
CA HIS A 31 4.14 3.64 -1.95
C HIS A 31 4.14 5.15 -1.78
N ALA A 32 4.89 5.83 -2.63
CA ALA A 32 4.92 7.28 -2.73
C ALA A 32 4.22 7.70 -4.02
N THR A 33 3.25 8.61 -3.92
CA THR A 33 2.54 9.16 -5.07
C THR A 33 2.91 10.63 -5.23
N PRO A 34 3.29 11.09 -6.44
CA PRO A 34 3.54 12.51 -6.66
C PRO A 34 2.21 13.26 -6.56
N ILE A 35 2.14 14.26 -5.67
CA ILE A 35 0.93 15.05 -5.43
C ILE A 35 1.03 16.47 -5.99
N LYS A 36 2.24 17.04 -6.01
CA LYS A 36 2.49 18.42 -6.44
C LYS A 36 3.83 18.54 -7.13
N ARG A 37 3.95 19.52 -8.02
CA ARG A 37 5.23 19.93 -8.60
C ARG A 37 5.81 21.04 -7.73
N ILE A 38 7.13 21.03 -7.60
CA ILE A 38 7.90 22.06 -6.94
C ILE A 38 8.54 22.89 -8.06
N LEU A 39 8.14 24.16 -8.13
CA LEU A 39 8.57 25.10 -9.15
C LEU A 39 9.50 26.14 -8.52
N ASP A 40 10.56 26.52 -9.22
CA ASP A 40 11.37 27.68 -8.85
C ASP A 40 10.51 28.95 -8.90
N ARG A 41 10.60 29.81 -7.87
CA ARG A 41 9.78 31.02 -7.83
C ARG A 41 10.16 32.03 -8.92
N HIS A 42 11.43 32.10 -9.30
CA HIS A 42 11.93 33.08 -10.25
C HIS A 42 11.76 32.62 -11.69
N SER A 43 12.18 31.38 -12.00
CA SER A 43 12.13 30.86 -13.37
C SER A 43 10.82 30.12 -13.69
N ARG A 44 10.02 29.76 -12.67
CA ARG A 44 8.84 28.88 -12.81
C ARG A 44 9.17 27.51 -13.42
N GLU A 45 10.44 27.09 -13.38
CA GLU A 45 10.86 25.77 -13.83
C GLU A 45 10.60 24.71 -12.77
N VAL A 46 10.33 23.47 -13.20
CA VAL A 46 10.14 22.35 -12.27
C VAL A 46 11.49 21.94 -11.69
N VAL A 47 11.67 22.20 -10.39
CA VAL A 47 12.88 21.86 -9.63
C VAL A 47 12.70 20.63 -8.75
N GLY A 48 11.47 20.10 -8.64
CA GLY A 48 11.20 18.90 -7.88
C GLY A 48 9.73 18.48 -7.89
N TRP A 49 9.43 17.47 -7.08
CA TRP A 49 8.07 16.96 -6.86
C TRP A 49 7.86 16.66 -5.39
N LEU A 50 6.67 16.97 -4.89
CA LEU A 50 6.25 16.59 -3.56
C LEU A 50 5.54 15.24 -3.65
N TYR A 51 6.04 14.28 -2.92
CA TYR A 51 5.45 12.95 -2.82
C TYR A 51 4.73 12.82 -1.48
N VAL A 52 3.56 12.17 -1.51
CA VAL A 52 2.90 11.67 -0.30
C VAL A 52 3.11 10.18 -0.21
N TRP A 53 3.59 9.72 0.93
CA TRP A 53 3.63 8.30 1.25
C TRP A 53 2.26 7.84 1.71
N ASN A 54 1.96 6.56 1.52
CA ASN A 54 0.77 5.92 2.09
C ASN A 54 0.69 6.00 3.63
N THR A 55 1.78 6.36 4.31
CA THR A 55 1.83 6.68 5.74
C THR A 55 1.35 8.10 6.08
N GLY A 56 1.08 8.93 5.08
CA GLY A 56 0.74 10.35 5.23
C GLY A 56 1.95 11.30 5.27
N ALA A 57 3.18 10.76 5.28
CA ALA A 57 4.39 11.57 5.24
C ALA A 57 4.52 12.26 3.87
N GLN A 58 4.83 13.56 3.88
CA GLN A 58 5.10 14.32 2.66
C GLN A 58 6.60 14.59 2.55
N VAL A 59 7.20 14.22 1.43
CA VAL A 59 8.64 14.35 1.21
C VAL A 59 8.88 15.04 -0.14
N PRO A 60 9.60 16.18 -0.17
CA PRO A 60 10.01 16.81 -1.41
C PRO A 60 11.22 16.10 -2.00
N MET A 61 11.14 15.70 -3.26
CA MET A 61 12.27 15.22 -4.05
C MET A 61 12.71 16.32 -5.00
N TRP A 62 13.99 16.66 -4.95
CA TRP A 62 14.58 17.76 -5.70
C TRP A 62 15.42 17.21 -6.85
N LYS A 63 15.34 17.85 -8.02
CA LYS A 63 16.13 17.48 -9.20
C LYS A 63 17.58 17.94 -9.06
N ASP A 64 17.80 19.15 -8.57
CA ASP A 64 19.10 19.83 -8.62
C ASP A 64 19.44 20.50 -7.28
N GLY A 65 19.34 19.70 -6.22
CA GLY A 65 19.54 20.16 -4.84
C GLY A 65 18.32 20.87 -4.23
N ARG A 66 18.32 20.95 -2.90
CA ARG A 66 17.23 21.59 -2.16
C ARG A 66 17.24 23.10 -2.43
N LYS A 67 16.12 23.63 -2.91
CA LYS A 67 15.90 25.07 -3.06
C LYS A 67 14.97 25.60 -1.98
N ASN A 68 15.19 26.86 -1.58
CA ASN A 68 14.39 27.51 -0.53
C ASN A 68 13.26 28.38 -1.11
N ASP A 69 13.46 28.99 -2.28
CA ASP A 69 12.46 29.86 -2.90
C ASP A 69 11.67 29.13 -3.99
N VAL A 70 10.65 28.38 -3.56
CA VAL A 70 9.86 27.51 -4.43
C VAL A 70 8.36 27.63 -4.20
N ILE A 71 7.61 27.30 -5.25
CA ILE A 71 6.15 27.26 -5.28
C ILE A 71 5.71 25.80 -5.41
N TYR A 72 4.78 25.39 -4.56
CA TYR A 72 4.14 24.07 -4.64
C TYR A 72 2.81 24.19 -5.39
N GLU A 73 2.76 23.63 -6.59
CA GLU A 73 1.58 23.60 -7.47
C GLU A 73 1.01 22.19 -7.55
#